data_AF-A0AAF0JC96-F1
#
_entry.id   AF-A0AAF0JC96-F1
#
_cell.length_a   1.000
_cell.length_b   1.000
_cell.length_c   1.000
_cell.angle_alpha   90.00
_cell.angle_beta   90.00
_cell.angle_gamma   90.00
#
_symmetry.space_group_name_H-M   'P 1'
#
loop_
_entity.id
_entity.type
_entity.pdbx_description
1 polymer ?
#
loop_
_entity_poly.entity_id
_entity_poly.type
_entity_poly.pdbx_seq_one_letter_code
_entity_poly.pdbx_strand_id
1 'polypeptide(L)' 'MDPLLQPLLRLTTTGAPKEVSTDDAKDQIETFMTEFKMRCGADAAGDAQDVSNAGGVLMSQLINLRNGLASEEA' A
#
# COMPACT_ATOMS: atom_id res chain seq x y z
N MET A 1 -19.38 -2.91 35.67
CA MET A 1 -18.13 -3.38 35.04
C MET A 1 -17.67 -2.26 34.12
N ASP A 2 -16.59 -1.57 34.46
CA ASP A 2 -16.02 -0.58 33.54
C ASP A 2 -15.42 -1.32 32.32
N PRO A 3 -15.76 -0.96 31.08
CA PRO A 3 -15.21 -1.61 29.91
C PRO A 3 -13.71 -1.31 29.79
N LEU A 4 -12.89 -2.36 29.76
CA LEU A 4 -11.46 -2.25 29.46
C LEU A 4 -11.30 -1.82 27.99
N LEU A 5 -10.95 -0.55 27.78
CA LEU A 5 -10.65 -0.02 26.45
C LEU A 5 -9.32 -0.60 25.94
N GLN A 6 -9.26 -0.94 24.65
CA GLN A 6 -7.99 -1.30 24.02
C GLN A 6 -7.03 -0.09 24.04
N PRO A 7 -5.76 -0.30 24.41
CA PRO A 7 -4.77 0.78 24.40
C PRO A 7 -4.52 1.27 22.97
N LEU A 8 -4.38 2.58 22.79
CA LEU A 8 -4.05 3.18 21.50
C LEU A 8 -2.65 2.77 21.04
N LEU A 9 -2.52 2.40 19.76
CA LEU A 9 -1.23 2.16 19.14
C LEU A 9 -0.46 3.47 19.01
N ARG A 10 0.78 3.50 19.50
CA ARG A 10 1.68 4.66 19.40
C ARG A 10 2.81 4.36 18.44
N LEU A 11 3.01 5.23 17.45
CA LEU A 11 4.18 5.19 16.58
C LEU A 11 5.32 5.96 17.26
N THR A 12 6.51 5.36 17.28
CA THR A 12 7.73 6.00 17.78
C THR A 12 8.57 6.43 16.58
N THR A 13 9.00 7.69 16.55
CA THR A 13 9.95 8.17 15.53
C THR A 13 11.33 7.60 15.82
N THR A 14 11.80 6.69 14.98
CA THR A 14 13.10 6.00 15.17
C THR A 14 14.27 6.71 14.45
N GLY A 15 14.00 7.75 13.67
CA GLY A 15 15.00 8.51 12.94
C GLY A 15 14.40 9.65 12.12
N ALA A 16 15.26 10.46 11.50
CA ALA A 16 14.83 11.47 10.54
C ALA A 16 14.34 10.80 9.24
N PRO A 17 13.35 11.40 8.53
CA PRO A 17 12.95 10.95 7.21
C PRO A 17 14.15 10.91 6.26
N LYS A 18 14.25 9.85 5.45
CA LYS A 18 15.29 9.68 4.44
C LYS A 18 14.70 9.95 3.07
N GLU A 19 15.42 10.70 2.25
CA GLU A 19 15.09 10.86 0.84
C GLU A 19 15.27 9.52 0.08
N VAL A 20 14.36 9.25 -0.83
CA VAL A 20 14.31 8.02 -1.63
C VAL A 20 14.32 8.42 -3.10
N SER A 21 15.11 7.74 -3.92
CA SER A 21 15.16 8.02 -5.35
C SER A 21 13.86 7.57 -6.03
N THR A 22 13.59 8.12 -7.22
CA THR A 22 12.42 7.73 -8.02
C THR A 22 12.43 6.24 -8.37
N ASP A 23 13.61 5.66 -8.63
CA ASP A 23 13.73 4.24 -8.96
C ASP A 23 13.55 3.35 -7.73
N ASP A 24 14.13 3.72 -6.58
CA ASP A 24 13.88 3.02 -5.32
C ASP A 24 12.38 3.06 -4.94
N ALA A 25 11.70 4.18 -5.21
CA ALA A 25 10.28 4.33 -4.95
C ALA A 25 9.44 3.41 -5.84
N LYS A 26 9.80 3.25 -7.13
CA LYS A 26 9.14 2.29 -8.05
C LYS A 26 9.29 0.87 -7.54
N ASP A 27 10.50 0.45 -7.19
CA ASP A 27 10.79 -0.90 -6.70
C ASP A 27 10.02 -1.20 -5.40
N GLN A 28 9.93 -0.21 -4.49
CA GLN A 28 9.15 -0.34 -3.26
C GLN A 28 7.65 -0.46 -3.52
N ILE A 29 7.10 0.29 -4.48
CA ILE A 29 5.69 0.19 -4.87
C ILE A 29 5.39 -1.20 -5.44
N GLU A 30 6.26 -1.75 -6.30
CA GLU A 30 6.08 -3.08 -6.86
C GLU A 30 6.18 -4.20 -5.82
N THR A 31 7.16 -4.09 -4.92
CA THR A 31 7.32 -5.00 -3.79
C THR A 31 6.08 -4.98 -2.90
N PHE A 32 5.62 -3.78 -2.52
CA PHE A 32 4.42 -3.62 -1.70
C PHE A 32 3.18 -4.23 -2.37
N MET A 33 2.94 -3.93 -3.65
CA MET A 33 1.78 -4.47 -4.36
C MET A 33 1.79 -6.00 -4.41
N THR A 34 2.96 -6.59 -4.61
CA THR A 34 3.14 -8.05 -4.63
C THR A 34 2.84 -8.67 -3.26
N GLU A 35 3.45 -8.14 -2.20
CA GLU A 35 3.22 -8.60 -0.83
C GLU A 35 1.79 -8.38 -0.37
N PHE A 36 1.18 -7.25 -0.73
CA PHE A 36 -0.19 -6.93 -0.37
C PHE A 36 -1.16 -7.93 -1.03
N LYS A 37 -0.96 -8.25 -2.31
CA LYS A 37 -1.74 -9.31 -2.99
C LYS A 37 -1.59 -10.66 -2.29
N MET A 38 -0.39 -11.03 -1.85
CA MET A 38 -0.17 -12.27 -1.09
C MET A 38 -0.88 -12.26 0.28
N ARG A 39 -0.83 -11.14 0.99
CA ARG A 39 -1.48 -10.98 2.31
C ARG A 39 -3.00 -10.98 2.23
N CYS A 40 -3.57 -10.46 1.15
CA CYS A 40 -5.02 -10.43 0.94
C CYS A 40 -5.60 -11.75 0.42
N GLY A 41 -4.76 -12.75 0.13
CA GLY A 41 -5.18 -14.08 -0.30
C GLY A 41 -5.56 -14.16 -1.79
N ALA A 42 -5.23 -15.29 -2.41
CA ALA A 42 -5.59 -15.65 -3.78
C ALA A 42 -7.09 -15.99 -3.96
N ASP A 43 -7.98 -15.52 -3.08
CA ASP A 43 -9.44 -15.70 -3.17
C ASP A 43 -10.14 -14.60 -3.97
N ALA A 44 -9.38 -13.63 -4.52
CA ALA A 44 -9.92 -12.63 -5.46
C ALA A 44 -10.16 -13.18 -6.89
N ALA A 45 -10.11 -14.50 -7.09
CA ALA A 45 -10.34 -15.13 -8.39
C ALA A 45 -11.81 -15.59 -8.61
N GLY A 46 -12.67 -15.44 -7.61
CA GLY A 46 -14.02 -16.00 -7.62
C GLY A 46 -15.09 -15.09 -7.05
N ASP A 47 -15.12 -13.83 -7.48
CA ASP A 47 -16.36 -13.13 -7.82
C ASP A 47 -16.03 -11.72 -8.28
N ALA A 48 -16.39 -11.41 -9.51
CA ALA A 48 -16.55 -10.03 -9.91
C ALA A 48 -17.62 -9.43 -9.00
N GLN A 49 -17.26 -8.38 -8.24
CA GLN A 49 -18.09 -7.46 -7.44
C GLN A 49 -17.70 -7.41 -5.96
N ASP A 50 -16.52 -6.86 -5.68
CA ASP A 50 -16.49 -5.82 -4.64
C ASP A 50 -15.45 -4.73 -4.94
N VAL A 51 -15.80 -3.84 -5.85
CA VAL A 51 -15.02 -2.62 -6.15
C VAL A 51 -15.13 -1.59 -5.01
N SER A 52 -15.86 -1.91 -3.92
CA SER A 52 -15.96 -1.10 -2.71
C SER A 52 -14.96 -1.50 -1.61
N ASN A 53 -14.18 -2.57 -1.84
CA ASN A 53 -13.13 -3.02 -0.93
C ASN A 53 -11.83 -2.25 -1.22
N ALA A 54 -11.35 -1.46 -0.25
CA ALA A 54 -10.27 -0.47 -0.38
C ALA A 54 -8.99 -0.92 -1.11
N GLY A 55 -8.74 -2.23 -1.20
CA GLY A 55 -7.59 -2.82 -1.91
C GLY A 55 -7.59 -2.58 -3.43
N GLY A 56 -8.75 -2.58 -4.09
CA GLY A 56 -8.81 -2.38 -5.56
C GLY A 56 -8.47 -0.94 -5.97
N VAL A 57 -9.02 0.03 -5.23
CA VAL A 57 -8.72 1.47 -5.42
C VAL A 57 -7.27 1.78 -5.05
N LEU A 58 -6.75 1.20 -3.96
CA LEU A 58 -5.35 1.35 -3.58
C LEU A 58 -4.41 0.84 -4.68
N MET A 59 -4.71 -0.33 -5.26
CA MET A 59 -3.90 -0.91 -6.32
C MET A 59 -3.89 -0.04 -7.59
N SER A 60 -5.05 0.49 -8.00
CA SER A 60 -5.11 1.35 -9.19
C SER A 60 -4.35 2.67 -8.98
N GLN A 61 -4.42 3.25 -7.78
CA GLN A 61 -3.66 4.44 -7.42
C GLN A 61 -2.14 4.19 -7.42
N LEU A 62 -1.69 3.06 -6.87
CA LEU A 62 -0.27 2.70 -6.86
C LEU A 62 0.28 2.42 -8.27
N ILE A 63 -0.52 1.79 -9.14
CA ILE A 63 -0.16 1.58 -10.56
C ILE A 63 -0.01 2.94 -11.26
N ASN A 64 -0.98 3.84 -11.09
CA ASN A 64 -0.92 5.18 -11.68
C ASN A 64 0.28 5.97 -11.18
N LEU A 65 0.58 5.90 -9.87
CA LEU A 65 1.74 6.54 -9.27
C LEU A 65 3.04 6.01 -9.87
N ARG A 66 3.24 4.69 -9.88
CA ARG A 66 4.44 4.05 -10.46
C ARG A 66 4.63 4.44 -11.92
N ASN A 67 3.56 4.45 -12.72
CA ASN A 67 3.63 4.84 -14.13
C ASN A 67 3.95 6.34 -14.29
N GLY A 68 3.41 7.20 -13.40
CA GLY A 68 3.71 8.63 -13.38
C GLY A 68 5.17 8.93 -13.03
N LEU A 69 5.74 8.18 -12.07
CA LEU A 69 7.17 8.26 -11.71
C LEU A 69 8.12 7.87 -12.85
N ALA A 70 7.64 7.18 -13.89
CA ALA A 70 8.43 6.85 -15.07
C ALA A 70 8.38 7.95 -16.15
N SER A 71 7.47 8.92 -16.02
CA SER A 71 7.18 9.90 -17.07
C SER A 71 7.96 11.21 -16.95
N GLU A 72 8.77 11.42 -15.92
CA GLU A 72 9.60 12.62 -15.73
C GLU A 72 10.97 12.54 -16.44
N GLU A 73 11.04 11.79 -17.55
CA GLU A 73 12.05 12.00 -18.60
C GLU A 73 11.38 12.70 -19.80
N ALA A 74 11.12 14.00 -19.69
CA ALA A 74 10.68 14.86 -20.80
C ALA A 74 11.30 16.26 -20.68
#